data_AF-Q6FUT3-F1
#
_entry.id   AF-Q6FUT3-F1
#
_cell.length_a   1.000
_cell.length_b   1.000
_cell.length_c   1.000
_cell.angle_alpha   90.00
_cell.angle_beta   90.00
_cell.angle_gamma   90.00
#
_symmetry.space_group_name_H-M   'P 1'
#
loop_
_entity.id
_entity.type
_entity.pdbx_description
1 polymer ?
#
loop_
_entity_poly.entity_id
_entity_poly.type
_entity_poly.pdbx_seq_one_letter_code
_entity_poly.pdbx_strand_id
1 'polypeptide(L)'
;MGIAGYLQQYLFTPVLDHAKLRQKRYLFKMDLIKQGFNKDLFLSSTYKYPLKGLFNVITRPYYWKPLGIFAGSYLVIFAVVAGAYYVTIMPFILGGALLTMGPIGLVLAHIQWLVQSNSIAAYICRNLMLEKLNTEVFDLTLAKNGQQKLVSDAKYLSRKTTKSRRSIWSAHTIIYSFLSAKVTSLGQSIVLSLVSLIPVLGPLIVNQITAPDRALSYLSRYLFLKQYTSPDIKKFKYKNLGQLACFGVSAGLFELIPLASMVTIMSNTVGAAIWSADLVKKEQKVL
;
A
#
# COMPACT_ATOMS: atom_id res chain seq x y z
N MET A 1 -32.29 44.38 15.45
CA MET A 1 -31.42 43.33 14.85
C MET A 1 -31.36 42.16 15.82
N GLY A 2 -32.17 41.12 15.58
CA GLY A 2 -32.47 40.08 16.58
C GLY A 2 -31.39 39.01 16.70
N ILE A 3 -31.38 38.37 17.87
CA ILE A 3 -30.49 37.26 18.30
C ILE A 3 -30.38 36.14 17.23
N ALA A 4 -31.41 35.95 16.42
CA ALA A 4 -31.43 35.02 15.29
C ALA A 4 -30.37 35.33 14.20
N GLY A 5 -30.12 36.62 13.89
CA GLY A 5 -29.11 37.01 12.90
C GLY A 5 -27.67 36.79 13.40
N TYR A 6 -27.43 36.98 14.70
CA TYR A 6 -26.13 36.73 15.33
C TYR A 6 -25.80 35.23 15.39
N LEU A 7 -26.78 34.38 15.71
CA LEU A 7 -26.61 32.92 15.71
C LEU A 7 -26.40 32.35 14.31
N GLN A 8 -27.11 32.87 13.31
CA GLN A 8 -26.93 32.46 11.91
C GLN A 8 -25.54 32.84 11.39
N GLN A 9 -25.02 34.02 11.74
CA GLN A 9 -23.69 34.45 11.34
C GLN A 9 -22.57 33.67 12.04
N TYR A 10 -22.70 33.32 13.33
CA TYR A 10 -21.68 32.55 14.06
C TYR A 10 -21.69 31.04 13.76
N LEU A 11 -22.84 30.45 13.40
CA LEU A 11 -22.91 29.02 13.06
C LEU A 11 -22.61 28.74 11.58
N PHE A 12 -23.01 29.61 10.64
CA PHE A 12 -22.81 29.36 9.21
C PHE A 12 -21.45 29.81 8.66
N THR A 13 -20.84 30.88 9.19
CA THR A 13 -19.52 31.34 8.71
C THR A 13 -18.41 30.30 8.88
N PRO A 14 -18.23 29.60 10.03
CA PRO A 14 -17.21 28.56 10.14
C PRO A 14 -17.51 27.35 9.25
N VAL A 15 -18.78 27.00 9.02
CA VAL A 15 -19.17 25.88 8.14
C VAL A 15 -18.88 26.20 6.68
N LEU A 16 -19.19 27.41 6.23
CA LEU A 16 -18.88 27.89 4.88
C LEU A 16 -17.37 27.97 4.64
N ASP A 17 -16.60 28.42 5.63
CA ASP A 17 -15.14 28.43 5.54
C ASP A 17 -14.54 27.03 5.53
N HIS A 18 -15.08 26.09 6.32
CA HIS A 18 -14.67 24.69 6.26
C HIS A 18 -14.99 24.04 4.90
N ALA A 19 -16.14 24.35 4.29
CA ALA A 19 -16.50 23.88 2.96
C ALA A 19 -15.56 24.44 1.88
N LYS A 20 -15.28 25.75 1.92
CA LYS A 20 -14.33 26.41 1.00
C LYS A 20 -12.92 25.87 1.16
N LEU A 21 -12.45 25.64 2.39
CA LEU A 21 -11.16 25.01 2.67
C LEU A 21 -11.10 23.56 2.15
N ARG A 22 -12.19 22.80 2.30
CA ARG A 22 -12.30 21.42 1.76
C ARG A 22 -12.27 21.43 0.24
N GLN A 23 -12.97 22.36 -0.41
CA GLN A 23 -12.97 22.55 -1.86
C GLN A 23 -11.58 22.98 -2.36
N LYS A 24 -10.93 23.95 -1.72
CA LYS A 24 -9.56 24.38 -2.07
C LYS A 24 -8.55 23.23 -1.95
N ARG A 25 -8.65 22.42 -0.89
CA ARG A 25 -7.85 21.19 -0.73
C ARG A 25 -8.14 20.16 -1.81
N TYR A 26 -9.40 20.01 -2.23
CA TYR A 26 -9.80 19.08 -3.28
C TYR A 26 -9.24 19.52 -4.65
N LEU A 27 -9.41 20.80 -5.00
CA LEU A 27 -8.89 21.37 -6.24
C LEU A 27 -7.35 21.28 -6.29
N PHE A 28 -6.67 21.59 -5.18
CA PHE A 28 -5.21 21.43 -5.09
C PHE A 28 -4.77 19.97 -5.31
N LYS A 29 -5.49 19.00 -4.76
CA LYS A 29 -5.22 17.58 -5.04
C LYS A 29 -5.44 17.25 -6.52
N MET A 30 -6.55 17.68 -7.10
CA MET A 30 -6.85 17.40 -8.51
C MET A 30 -5.80 18.00 -9.45
N ASP A 31 -5.32 19.20 -9.13
CA ASP A 31 -4.27 19.87 -9.89
C ASP A 31 -2.95 19.08 -9.84
N LEU A 32 -2.52 18.65 -8.65
CA LEU A 32 -1.34 17.79 -8.49
C LEU A 32 -1.46 16.48 -9.27
N ILE A 33 -2.65 15.87 -9.29
CA ILE A 33 -2.91 14.64 -10.04
C ILE A 33 -2.81 14.94 -11.54
N LYS A 34 -3.53 15.94 -12.04
CA LYS A 34 -3.61 16.25 -13.48
C LYS A 34 -2.25 16.62 -14.08
N GLN A 35 -1.40 17.33 -13.36
CA GLN A 35 -0.10 17.79 -13.87
C GLN A 35 0.86 16.63 -14.19
N GLY A 36 0.84 15.55 -13.40
CA GLY A 36 1.78 14.43 -13.54
C GLY A 36 1.17 13.14 -14.08
N PHE A 37 -0.12 12.89 -13.84
CA PHE A 37 -0.69 11.54 -13.92
C PHE A 37 -0.61 10.91 -15.31
N ASN A 38 -1.09 11.59 -16.36
CA ASN A 38 -1.09 10.98 -17.71
C ASN A 38 0.33 10.73 -18.22
N LYS A 39 1.22 11.72 -18.04
CA LYS A 39 2.62 11.57 -18.45
C LYS A 39 3.29 10.44 -17.67
N ASP A 40 3.12 10.40 -16.35
CA ASP A 40 3.71 9.36 -15.52
C ASP A 40 3.11 7.98 -15.79
N LEU A 41 1.81 7.87 -16.07
CA LEU A 41 1.15 6.58 -16.30
C LEU A 41 1.67 5.91 -17.58
N PHE A 42 1.87 6.68 -18.65
CA PHE A 42 2.27 6.15 -19.96
C PHE A 42 3.78 6.21 -20.21
N LEU A 43 4.49 7.20 -19.66
CA LEU A 43 5.92 7.41 -19.90
C LEU A 43 6.80 6.95 -18.73
N SER A 44 6.26 6.79 -17.51
CA SER A 44 7.11 6.35 -16.40
C SER A 44 7.47 4.88 -16.55
N SER A 45 8.77 4.62 -16.57
CA SER A 45 9.33 3.25 -16.55
C SER A 45 9.29 2.62 -15.15
N THR A 46 8.40 3.08 -14.26
CA THR A 46 8.38 2.67 -12.85
C THR A 46 7.91 1.22 -12.67
N TYR A 47 7.13 0.70 -13.62
CA TYR A 47 6.77 -0.73 -13.68
C TYR A 47 7.99 -1.65 -13.84
N LYS A 48 9.15 -1.14 -14.26
CA LYS A 48 10.38 -1.94 -14.42
C LYS A 48 11.06 -2.23 -13.08
N TYR A 49 10.80 -1.46 -12.02
CA TYR A 49 11.50 -1.64 -10.74
C TYR A 49 11.15 -2.94 -10.02
N PRO A 50 9.86 -3.38 -9.93
CA PRO A 50 9.52 -4.70 -9.43
C PRO A 50 10.25 -5.83 -10.18
N LEU A 51 10.31 -5.75 -11.51
CA LEU A 51 11.05 -6.69 -12.37
C LEU A 51 12.56 -6.69 -12.07
N LYS A 52 13.19 -5.51 -11.97
CA LYS A 52 14.60 -5.38 -11.60
C LYS A 52 14.88 -5.96 -10.21
N GLY A 53 13.94 -5.76 -9.28
CA GLY A 53 14.00 -6.31 -7.94
C GLY A 53 13.98 -7.84 -7.96
N LEU A 54 13.06 -8.43 -8.71
CA LEU A 54 12.94 -9.87 -8.89
C LEU A 54 14.21 -10.48 -9.49
N PHE A 55 14.71 -9.89 -10.56
CA PHE A 55 15.95 -10.33 -11.19
C PHE A 55 17.13 -10.28 -10.21
N ASN A 56 17.26 -9.22 -9.41
CA ASN A 56 18.33 -9.09 -8.42
C ASN A 56 18.21 -10.10 -7.28
N VAL A 57 17.00 -10.37 -6.77
CA VAL A 57 16.77 -11.34 -5.69
C VAL A 57 17.12 -12.75 -6.14
N ILE A 58 16.71 -13.13 -7.35
CA ILE A 58 16.99 -14.46 -7.91
C ILE A 58 18.48 -14.62 -8.21
N THR A 59 19.10 -13.62 -8.85
CA THR A 59 20.49 -13.75 -9.35
C THR A 59 21.54 -13.60 -8.25
N ARG A 60 21.27 -12.84 -7.18
CA ARG A 60 22.30 -12.46 -6.21
C ARG A 60 22.14 -13.24 -4.88
N PRO A 61 23.14 -14.05 -4.49
CA PRO A 61 22.99 -15.01 -3.38
C PRO A 61 22.83 -14.36 -2.01
N TYR A 62 23.24 -13.09 -1.85
CA TYR A 62 23.11 -12.40 -0.56
C TYR A 62 21.65 -12.12 -0.15
N TYR A 63 20.68 -12.21 -1.08
CA TYR A 63 19.26 -12.13 -0.76
C TYR A 63 18.65 -13.48 -0.36
N TRP A 64 19.33 -14.61 -0.59
CA TRP A 64 18.70 -15.93 -0.46
C TRP A 64 18.46 -16.34 1.00
N LYS A 65 19.35 -15.95 1.92
CA LYS A 65 19.14 -16.17 3.36
C LYS A 65 17.88 -15.44 3.89
N PRO A 66 17.74 -14.11 3.71
CA PRO A 66 16.53 -13.43 4.14
C PRO A 66 15.30 -13.93 3.36
N LEU A 67 15.46 -14.28 2.08
CA LEU A 67 14.38 -14.86 1.27
C LEU A 67 13.88 -16.19 1.85
N GLY A 68 14.76 -17.09 2.27
CA GLY A 68 14.39 -18.37 2.87
C GLY A 68 13.61 -18.21 4.18
N ILE A 69 14.06 -17.30 5.04
CA ILE A 69 13.35 -16.97 6.30
C ILE A 69 11.95 -16.42 5.98
N PHE A 70 11.88 -15.50 5.02
CA PHE A 70 10.62 -14.89 4.60
C PHE A 70 9.68 -15.90 3.92
N ALA A 71 10.21 -16.79 3.10
CA ALA A 71 9.43 -17.83 2.44
C ALA A 71 8.86 -18.83 3.44
N GLY A 72 9.67 -19.28 4.40
CA GLY A 72 9.20 -20.17 5.46
C GLY A 72 8.07 -19.55 6.28
N SER A 73 8.20 -18.28 6.67
CA SER A 73 7.15 -17.61 7.43
C SER A 73 5.90 -17.32 6.60
N TYR A 74 6.07 -16.98 5.32
CA TYR A 74 4.95 -16.82 4.38
C TYR A 74 4.16 -18.12 4.23
N LEU A 75 4.83 -19.27 4.09
CA LEU A 75 4.16 -20.57 3.95
C LEU A 75 3.33 -20.92 5.18
N VAL A 76 3.82 -20.62 6.39
CA VAL A 76 3.06 -20.82 7.63
C VAL A 76 1.81 -19.94 7.64
N ILE A 77 1.95 -18.65 7.34
CA ILE A 77 0.81 -17.72 7.28
C ILE A 77 -0.19 -18.19 6.21
N PHE A 78 0.28 -18.57 5.03
CA PHE A 78 -0.55 -19.05 3.95
C PHE A 78 -1.30 -20.32 4.34
N ALA A 79 -0.64 -21.30 4.96
CA ALA A 79 -1.28 -22.54 5.41
C ALA A 79 -2.39 -22.28 6.44
N VAL A 80 -2.13 -21.40 7.42
CA VAL A 80 -3.12 -21.02 8.44
C VAL A 80 -4.32 -20.31 7.80
N VAL A 81 -4.07 -19.32 6.94
CA VAL A 81 -5.12 -18.56 6.25
C VAL A 81 -5.93 -19.46 5.32
N ALA A 82 -5.25 -20.29 4.51
CA ALA A 82 -5.89 -21.19 3.57
C ALA A 82 -6.73 -22.24 4.27
N GLY A 83 -6.24 -22.82 5.36
CA GLY A 83 -6.99 -23.77 6.19
C GLY A 83 -8.22 -23.11 6.83
N ALA A 84 -8.06 -21.94 7.45
CA ALA A 84 -9.18 -21.20 8.04
C ALA A 84 -10.25 -20.84 7.00
N TYR A 85 -9.84 -20.37 5.82
CA TYR A 85 -10.75 -20.06 4.71
C TYR A 85 -11.48 -21.32 4.23
N TYR A 86 -10.75 -22.43 4.08
CA TYR A 86 -11.33 -23.70 3.61
C TYR A 86 -12.41 -24.22 4.56
N VAL A 87 -12.22 -24.07 5.87
CA VAL A 87 -13.22 -24.50 6.86
C VAL A 87 -14.41 -23.54 6.93
N THR A 88 -14.18 -22.22 6.86
CA THR A 88 -15.22 -21.22 7.18
C THR A 88 -15.97 -20.68 5.97
N ILE A 89 -15.28 -20.40 4.86
CA ILE A 89 -15.85 -19.66 3.71
C ILE A 89 -16.12 -20.61 2.54
N MET A 90 -15.26 -21.61 2.33
CA MET A 90 -15.35 -22.51 1.17
C MET A 90 -16.68 -23.26 1.03
N PRO A 91 -17.35 -23.76 2.10
CA PRO A 91 -18.63 -24.45 1.95
C PRO A 91 -19.70 -23.60 1.26
N PHE A 92 -19.74 -22.30 1.56
CA PHE A 92 -20.69 -21.35 0.96
C PHE A 92 -20.37 -21.10 -0.51
N ILE A 93 -19.10 -20.91 -0.85
CA ILE A 93 -18.66 -20.67 -2.24
C ILE A 93 -18.86 -21.91 -3.10
N LEU A 94 -18.47 -23.08 -2.58
CA LEU A 94 -18.58 -24.35 -3.29
C LEU A 94 -20.04 -24.72 -3.55
N GLY A 95 -20.92 -24.53 -2.56
CA GLY A 95 -22.37 -24.73 -2.74
C GLY A 95 -22.94 -23.85 -3.85
N GLY A 96 -22.64 -22.55 -3.84
CA GLY A 96 -23.08 -21.63 -4.89
C GLY A 96 -22.50 -21.95 -6.28
N ALA A 97 -21.22 -22.31 -6.34
CA ALA A 97 -20.54 -22.62 -7.60
C ALA A 97 -21.03 -23.93 -8.23
N LEU A 98 -21.27 -24.97 -7.42
CA LEU A 98 -21.82 -26.24 -7.91
C LEU A 98 -23.25 -26.07 -8.44
N LEU A 99 -24.09 -25.28 -7.75
CA LEU A 99 -25.46 -25.05 -8.18
C LEU A 99 -25.57 -24.25 -9.49
N THR A 100 -24.65 -23.31 -9.71
CA THR A 100 -24.71 -22.39 -10.87
C THR A 100 -23.91 -22.88 -12.07
N MET A 101 -22.75 -23.50 -11.85
CA MET A 101 -21.80 -23.89 -12.90
C MET A 101 -21.54 -25.40 -12.96
N GLY A 102 -22.25 -26.20 -12.15
CA GLY A 102 -22.09 -27.65 -12.12
C GLY A 102 -20.67 -28.09 -11.70
N PRO A 103 -20.14 -29.20 -12.26
CA PRO A 103 -18.82 -29.72 -11.89
C PRO A 103 -17.66 -28.74 -12.13
N ILE A 104 -17.77 -27.85 -13.12
CA ILE A 104 -16.77 -26.80 -13.40
C ILE A 104 -16.66 -25.84 -12.21
N GLY A 105 -17.77 -25.62 -11.50
CA GLY A 105 -17.82 -24.81 -10.29
C GLY A 105 -16.90 -25.32 -9.18
N LEU A 106 -16.64 -26.63 -9.11
CA LEU A 106 -15.70 -27.21 -8.15
C LEU A 106 -14.28 -26.69 -8.40
N VAL A 107 -13.82 -26.74 -9.65
CA VAL A 107 -12.47 -26.29 -10.03
C VAL A 107 -12.32 -24.79 -9.79
N LEU A 108 -13.31 -24.00 -10.20
CA LEU A 108 -13.30 -22.54 -10.02
C LEU A 108 -13.30 -22.15 -8.54
N ALA A 109 -14.06 -22.84 -7.70
CA ALA A 109 -14.08 -22.58 -6.26
C ALA A 109 -12.70 -22.81 -5.62
N HIS A 110 -11.98 -23.87 -6.02
CA HIS A 110 -10.63 -24.14 -5.49
C HIS A 110 -9.60 -23.13 -5.99
N ILE A 111 -9.67 -22.72 -7.26
CA ILE A 111 -8.82 -21.63 -7.79
C ILE A 111 -9.08 -20.34 -7.01
N GLN A 112 -10.34 -20.00 -6.78
CA GLN A 112 -10.72 -18.81 -6.01
C GLN A 112 -10.23 -18.89 -4.56
N TRP A 113 -10.39 -20.03 -3.90
CA TRP A 113 -9.84 -20.27 -2.56
C TRP A 113 -8.33 -20.01 -2.53
N LEU A 114 -7.59 -20.54 -3.51
CA LEU A 114 -6.14 -20.39 -3.59
C LEU A 114 -5.74 -18.91 -3.76
N VAL A 115 -6.39 -18.19 -4.68
CA VAL A 115 -6.12 -16.77 -4.97
C VAL A 115 -6.47 -15.88 -3.77
N GLN A 116 -7.62 -16.13 -3.12
CA GLN A 116 -8.06 -15.34 -1.96
C GLN A 116 -7.15 -15.57 -0.75
N SER A 117 -6.79 -16.83 -0.48
CA SER A 117 -5.87 -17.17 0.61
C SER A 117 -4.49 -16.55 0.38
N ASN A 118 -3.98 -16.60 -0.85
CA ASN A 118 -2.72 -15.96 -1.23
C ASN A 118 -2.75 -14.44 -1.02
N SER A 119 -3.85 -13.79 -1.41
CA SER A 119 -4.01 -12.33 -1.29
C SER A 119 -4.05 -11.88 0.17
N ILE A 120 -4.79 -12.60 1.02
CA ILE A 120 -4.85 -12.34 2.46
C ILE A 120 -3.51 -12.62 3.12
N ALA A 121 -2.87 -13.76 2.80
CA ALA A 121 -1.56 -14.11 3.33
C ALA A 121 -0.49 -13.07 2.94
N ALA A 122 -0.48 -12.62 1.68
CA ALA A 122 0.39 -11.55 1.21
C ALA A 122 0.14 -10.23 1.94
N TYR A 123 -1.13 -9.86 2.16
CA TYR A 123 -1.48 -8.67 2.94
C TYR A 123 -0.99 -8.77 4.39
N ILE A 124 -1.23 -9.89 5.07
CA ILE A 124 -0.82 -10.10 6.46
C ILE A 124 0.70 -10.12 6.57
N CYS A 125 1.36 -10.91 5.72
CA CYS A 125 2.81 -10.99 5.67
C CYS A 125 3.41 -9.59 5.44
N ARG A 126 2.76 -8.79 4.58
CA ARG A 126 3.18 -7.41 4.30
C ARG A 126 3.13 -6.48 5.51
N ASN A 127 2.11 -6.62 6.35
CA ASN A 127 1.94 -5.73 7.49
C ASN A 127 2.64 -6.22 8.77
N LEU A 128 2.74 -7.54 8.99
CA LEU A 128 3.26 -8.10 10.24
C LEU A 128 4.77 -8.40 10.20
N MET A 129 5.28 -8.98 9.11
CA MET A 129 6.65 -9.48 9.06
C MET A 129 7.64 -8.54 8.36
N LEU A 130 7.14 -7.56 7.60
CA LEU A 130 8.01 -6.71 6.81
C LEU A 130 8.69 -5.60 7.58
N GLU A 131 8.21 -5.13 8.73
CA GLU A 131 8.76 -3.85 9.22
C GLU A 131 10.26 -3.95 9.53
N LYS A 132 10.74 -5.05 10.13
CA LYS A 132 12.17 -5.23 10.38
C LYS A 132 12.92 -5.81 9.18
N LEU A 133 12.46 -6.95 8.63
CA LEU A 133 13.19 -7.65 7.58
C LEU A 133 13.20 -6.87 6.26
N ASN A 134 12.10 -6.22 5.87
CA ASN A 134 12.15 -5.35 4.70
C ASN A 134 13.01 -4.12 4.94
N THR A 135 12.99 -3.54 6.13
CA THR A 135 13.87 -2.40 6.40
C THR A 135 15.33 -2.79 6.20
N GLU A 136 15.74 -3.97 6.67
CA GLU A 136 17.10 -4.48 6.47
C GLU A 136 17.41 -4.75 4.98
N VAL A 137 16.52 -5.45 4.26
CA VAL A 137 16.69 -5.74 2.82
C VAL A 137 16.70 -4.46 1.99
N PHE A 138 15.86 -3.50 2.36
CA PHE A 138 15.75 -2.19 1.71
C PHE A 138 17.02 -1.39 1.93
N ASP A 139 17.46 -1.23 3.18
CA ASP A 139 18.68 -0.50 3.55
C ASP A 139 19.93 -1.13 2.92
N LEU A 140 20.01 -2.47 2.92
CA LEU A 140 21.08 -3.21 2.24
C LEU A 140 21.10 -2.91 0.73
N THR A 141 19.94 -2.94 0.09
CA THR A 141 19.82 -2.64 -1.34
C THR A 141 20.16 -1.18 -1.64
N LEU A 142 19.71 -0.26 -0.80
CA LEU A 142 19.97 1.17 -0.93
C LEU A 142 21.48 1.47 -0.79
N ALA A 143 22.14 0.87 0.19
CA ALA A 143 23.60 0.95 0.36
C ALA A 143 24.36 0.42 -0.86
N LYS A 144 23.94 -0.73 -1.41
CA LYS A 144 24.53 -1.32 -2.63
C LYS A 144 24.29 -0.49 -3.89
N ASN A 145 23.29 0.39 -3.91
CA ASN A 145 23.01 1.30 -5.02
C ASN A 145 23.66 2.69 -4.87
N GLY A 146 24.64 2.82 -3.97
CA GLY A 146 25.46 4.03 -3.79
C GLY A 146 24.92 5.02 -2.77
N GLN A 147 23.85 4.67 -2.04
CA GLN A 147 23.22 5.55 -1.05
C GLN A 147 23.62 5.17 0.39
N GLN A 148 24.88 4.77 0.59
CA GLN A 148 25.39 4.35 1.90
C GLN A 148 25.31 5.46 2.95
N LYS A 149 25.57 6.73 2.56
CA LYS A 149 25.44 7.89 3.45
C LYS A 149 24.02 8.03 4.01
N LEU A 150 23.00 7.89 3.16
CA LEU A 150 21.60 7.98 3.59
C LEU A 150 21.23 6.87 4.59
N VAL A 151 21.76 5.66 4.39
CA VAL A 151 21.55 4.52 5.30
C VAL A 151 22.31 4.70 6.62
N SER A 152 23.54 5.23 6.59
CA SER A 152 24.28 5.54 7.83
C SER A 152 23.61 6.65 8.63
N ASP A 153 23.08 7.68 7.95
CA ASP A 153 22.39 8.80 8.59
C ASP A 153 21.10 8.35 9.29
N ALA A 154 20.44 7.32 8.72
CA ALA A 154 19.27 6.68 9.30
C ALA A 154 19.48 6.14 10.72
N LYS A 155 20.71 5.69 11.05
CA LYS A 155 21.04 5.20 12.40
C LYS A 155 20.90 6.31 13.45
N TYR A 156 21.17 7.56 13.08
CA TYR A 156 20.98 8.71 13.97
C TYR A 156 19.51 9.14 14.05
N LEU A 157 18.72 8.91 13.00
CA LEU A 157 17.27 9.17 13.00
C LEU A 157 16.52 8.24 13.95
N SER A 158 16.90 6.96 14.02
CA SER A 158 16.28 5.97 14.90
C SER A 158 16.44 6.29 16.39
N ARG A 159 17.40 7.15 16.76
CA ARG A 159 17.59 7.63 18.14
C ARG A 159 16.69 8.82 18.50
N LYS A 160 16.08 9.48 17.51
CA LYS A 160 15.06 10.53 17.65
C LYS A 160 13.65 9.96 17.52
N THR A 161 13.35 8.78 18.07
CA THR A 161 11.96 8.38 18.27
C THR A 161 11.33 9.35 19.28
N THR A 162 10.66 10.33 18.71
CA THR A 162 9.82 11.33 19.32
C THR A 162 8.98 10.67 20.40
N LYS A 163 9.30 10.97 21.66
CA LYS A 163 8.32 10.97 22.75
C LYS A 163 7.07 11.61 22.17
N SER A 164 6.04 10.81 21.91
CA SER A 164 4.76 11.28 21.41
C SER A 164 4.34 12.48 22.27
N ARG A 165 4.42 13.69 21.72
CA ARG A 165 3.83 14.88 22.31
C ARG A 165 2.34 14.67 22.16
N ARG A 166 1.78 13.94 23.13
CA ARG A 166 0.36 13.70 23.35
C ARG A 166 -0.25 15.08 23.56
N SER A 167 -0.59 15.72 22.45
CA SER A 167 -1.25 17.02 22.45
C SER A 167 -2.64 16.77 23.00
N ILE A 168 -2.95 17.45 24.10
CA ILE A 168 -4.24 17.42 24.79
C ILE A 168 -5.27 18.04 23.83
N TRP A 169 -5.86 17.21 22.98
CA TRP A 169 -7.03 17.54 22.18
C TRP A 169 -8.23 16.79 22.75
N SER A 170 -9.35 17.49 22.95
CA SER A 170 -10.52 16.92 23.61
C SER A 170 -11.05 15.68 22.87
N ALA A 171 -11.53 14.70 23.64
CA ALA A 171 -12.00 13.41 23.15
C ALA A 171 -13.06 13.53 22.03
N HIS A 172 -13.84 14.61 22.02
CA HIS A 172 -14.88 14.86 21.03
C HIS A 172 -14.33 15.07 19.61
N THR A 173 -13.25 15.84 19.44
CA THR A 173 -12.65 16.12 18.12
C THR A 173 -11.95 14.88 17.54
N ILE A 174 -11.42 14.02 18.41
CA ILE A 174 -10.84 12.73 18.04
C ILE A 174 -11.96 11.80 17.54
N ILE A 175 -13.06 11.65 18.28
CA ILE A 175 -14.14 10.74 17.90
C ILE A 175 -14.75 11.11 16.55
N TYR A 176 -15.08 12.38 16.29
CA TYR A 176 -15.70 12.78 15.01
C TYR A 176 -14.75 12.72 13.80
N SER A 177 -13.48 13.07 13.98
CA SER A 177 -12.46 12.96 12.93
C SER A 177 -12.10 11.49 12.64
N PHE A 178 -12.02 10.66 13.68
CA PHE A 178 -11.83 9.21 13.54
C PHE A 178 -13.05 8.53 12.92
N LEU A 179 -14.28 8.92 13.29
CA LEU A 179 -15.51 8.31 12.79
C LEU A 179 -15.75 8.64 11.31
N SER A 180 -15.59 9.90 10.89
CA SER A 180 -15.80 10.28 9.48
C SER A 180 -14.71 9.74 8.52
N ALA A 181 -13.45 9.66 8.98
CA ALA A 181 -12.36 9.07 8.20
C ALA A 181 -12.47 7.54 8.11
N LYS A 182 -12.94 6.87 9.18
CA LYS A 182 -13.17 5.42 9.14
C LYS A 182 -14.45 5.01 8.44
N VAL A 183 -15.54 5.78 8.49
CA VAL A 183 -16.80 5.45 7.80
C VAL A 183 -16.61 5.45 6.28
N THR A 184 -15.87 6.43 5.73
CA THR A 184 -15.51 6.43 4.31
C THR A 184 -14.56 5.28 3.94
N SER A 185 -13.58 4.98 4.80
CA SER A 185 -12.68 3.82 4.63
C SER A 185 -13.42 2.48 4.75
N LEU A 186 -14.45 2.39 5.59
CA LEU A 186 -15.24 1.19 5.82
C LEU A 186 -16.16 0.95 4.64
N GLY A 187 -16.85 1.99 4.14
CA GLY A 187 -17.65 1.89 2.91
C GLY A 187 -16.81 1.45 1.71
N GLN A 188 -15.61 2.01 1.54
CA GLN A 188 -14.67 1.56 0.49
C GLN A 188 -14.25 0.09 0.68
N SER A 189 -13.96 -0.32 1.91
CA SER A 189 -13.57 -1.71 2.22
C SER A 189 -14.72 -2.69 1.97
N ILE A 190 -15.96 -2.30 2.26
CA ILE A 190 -17.16 -3.11 1.96
C ILE A 190 -17.32 -3.24 0.45
N VAL A 191 -17.26 -2.14 -0.30
CA VAL A 191 -17.39 -2.17 -1.77
C VAL A 191 -16.29 -3.03 -2.38
N LEU A 192 -15.03 -2.88 -1.96
CA LEU A 192 -13.93 -3.72 -2.44
C LEU A 192 -14.12 -5.19 -2.06
N SER A 193 -14.62 -5.47 -0.85
CA SER A 193 -14.94 -6.85 -0.44
C SER A 193 -16.03 -7.46 -1.30
N LEU A 194 -17.09 -6.69 -1.62
CA LEU A 194 -18.15 -7.14 -2.54
C LEU A 194 -17.62 -7.40 -3.94
N VAL A 195 -16.76 -6.53 -4.47
CA VAL A 195 -16.09 -6.77 -5.76
C VAL A 195 -15.25 -8.05 -5.71
N SER A 196 -14.60 -8.34 -4.59
CA SER A 196 -13.80 -9.56 -4.40
C SER A 196 -14.62 -10.85 -4.39
N LEU A 197 -15.96 -10.78 -4.28
CA LEU A 197 -16.83 -11.95 -4.37
C LEU A 197 -16.95 -12.48 -5.80
N ILE A 198 -16.63 -11.68 -6.82
CA ILE A 198 -16.58 -12.14 -8.20
C ILE A 198 -15.41 -13.12 -8.34
N PRO A 199 -15.65 -14.39 -8.72
CA PRO A 199 -14.61 -15.39 -8.84
C PRO A 199 -13.47 -14.95 -9.75
N VAL A 200 -12.23 -15.10 -9.27
CA VAL A 200 -10.97 -14.78 -9.98
C VAL A 200 -10.78 -13.29 -10.29
N LEU A 201 -11.73 -12.66 -10.98
CA LEU A 201 -11.69 -11.26 -11.41
C LEU A 201 -11.77 -10.28 -10.25
N GLY A 202 -12.58 -10.58 -9.23
CA GLY A 202 -12.77 -9.72 -8.08
C GLY A 202 -11.46 -9.40 -7.35
N PRO A 203 -10.73 -10.44 -6.86
CA PRO A 203 -9.44 -10.26 -6.22
C PRO A 203 -8.41 -9.56 -7.12
N LEU A 204 -8.39 -9.88 -8.41
CA LEU A 204 -7.52 -9.21 -9.40
C LEU A 204 -7.81 -7.70 -9.44
N ILE A 205 -9.08 -7.30 -9.60
CA ILE A 205 -9.49 -5.90 -9.69
C ILE A 205 -9.16 -5.16 -8.39
N VAL A 206 -9.53 -5.71 -7.23
CA VAL A 206 -9.26 -5.11 -5.92
C VAL A 206 -7.75 -4.95 -5.70
N ASN A 207 -6.97 -5.92 -6.12
CA ASN A 207 -5.52 -5.87 -6.07
C ASN A 207 -4.96 -4.72 -6.94
N GLN A 208 -5.53 -4.46 -8.11
CA GLN A 208 -5.06 -3.36 -8.97
C GLN A 208 -5.55 -1.98 -8.53
N ILE A 209 -6.77 -1.86 -8.02
CA ILE A 209 -7.30 -0.58 -7.49
C ILE A 209 -6.41 -0.03 -6.37
N THR A 210 -5.84 -0.92 -5.56
CA THR A 210 -4.97 -0.57 -4.43
C THR A 210 -3.50 -0.37 -4.82
N ALA A 211 -3.16 -0.35 -6.11
CA ALA A 211 -1.78 -0.28 -6.60
C ALA A 211 -0.99 0.93 -6.05
N PRO A 212 -1.48 2.19 -6.10
CA PRO A 212 -0.70 3.32 -5.59
C PRO A 212 -0.40 3.22 -4.09
N ASP A 213 -1.33 2.68 -3.31
CA ASP A 213 -1.16 2.45 -1.88
C ASP A 213 -0.18 1.30 -1.60
N ARG A 214 -0.23 0.23 -2.40
CA ARG A 214 0.78 -0.85 -2.39
C ARG A 214 2.17 -0.27 -2.64
N ALA A 215 2.35 0.55 -3.67
CA ALA A 215 3.64 1.15 -3.99
C ALA A 215 4.16 2.05 -2.86
N LEU A 216 3.29 2.84 -2.23
CA LEU A 216 3.65 3.64 -1.06
C LEU A 216 4.05 2.80 0.14
N SER A 217 3.40 1.66 0.37
CA SER A 217 3.78 0.72 1.42
C SER A 217 5.22 0.23 1.22
N TYR A 218 5.62 -0.10 -0.02
CA TYR A 218 7.00 -0.45 -0.34
C TYR A 218 8.00 0.71 -0.24
N LEU A 219 7.55 1.95 -0.49
CA LEU A 219 8.36 3.16 -0.31
C LEU A 219 8.36 3.70 1.12
N SER A 220 7.64 3.08 2.06
CA SER A 220 7.52 3.57 3.44
C SER A 220 8.88 3.85 4.09
N ARG A 221 9.87 2.96 3.86
CA ARG A 221 11.24 3.15 4.33
C ARG A 221 11.91 4.38 3.72
N TYR A 222 11.78 4.61 2.42
CA TYR A 222 12.29 5.83 1.77
C TYR A 222 11.67 7.11 2.36
N LEU A 223 10.35 7.12 2.51
CA LEU A 223 9.63 8.27 3.07
C LEU A 223 10.06 8.55 4.51
N PHE A 224 10.32 7.49 5.30
CA PHE A 224 10.89 7.60 6.63
C PHE A 224 12.32 8.18 6.61
N LEU A 225 13.19 7.69 5.73
CA LEU A 225 14.56 8.20 5.57
C LEU A 225 14.59 9.68 5.17
N LYS A 226 13.58 10.13 4.40
CA LYS A 226 13.37 11.54 4.05
C LYS A 226 12.67 12.36 5.13
N GLN A 227 12.31 11.75 6.26
CA GLN A 227 11.59 12.39 7.37
C GLN A 227 10.26 13.05 6.95
N TYR A 228 9.56 12.45 5.97
CA TYR A 228 8.29 13.00 5.50
C TYR A 228 7.21 12.88 6.58
N THR A 229 6.49 13.98 6.82
CA THR A 229 5.31 13.99 7.69
C THR A 229 4.06 13.45 6.96
N SER A 230 2.97 13.14 7.67
CA SER A 230 1.73 12.65 7.03
C SER A 230 1.18 13.58 5.91
N PRO A 231 1.25 14.92 6.04
CA PRO A 231 0.99 15.84 4.93
C PRO A 231 1.94 15.67 3.74
N ASP A 232 3.24 15.50 3.99
CA ASP A 232 4.25 15.32 2.94
C ASP A 232 4.06 14.01 2.18
N ILE A 233 3.74 12.92 2.89
CA ILE A 233 3.42 11.64 2.27
C ILE A 233 2.20 11.77 1.36
N LYS A 234 1.15 12.48 1.79
CA LYS A 234 -0.03 12.75 0.95
C LYS A 234 0.36 13.56 -0.29
N LYS A 235 1.15 14.61 -0.13
CA LYS A 235 1.63 15.43 -1.26
C LYS A 235 2.47 14.61 -2.22
N PHE A 236 3.37 13.78 -1.71
CA PHE A 236 4.19 12.84 -2.49
C PHE A 236 3.31 11.83 -3.24
N LYS A 237 2.28 11.28 -2.59
CA LYS A 237 1.29 10.39 -3.22
C LYS A 237 0.64 11.07 -4.41
N TYR A 238 0.00 12.22 -4.20
CA TYR A 238 -0.75 12.92 -5.25
C TYR A 238 0.15 13.35 -6.42
N LYS A 239 1.37 13.82 -6.12
CA LYS A 239 2.35 14.25 -7.13
C LYS A 239 2.88 13.10 -7.99
N ASN A 240 3.04 11.90 -7.41
CA ASN A 240 3.64 10.74 -8.10
C ASN A 240 2.62 9.62 -8.35
N LEU A 241 1.31 9.93 -8.41
CA LEU A 241 0.26 8.90 -8.51
C LEU A 241 0.46 7.96 -9.71
N GLY A 242 0.84 8.50 -10.87
CA GLY A 242 1.06 7.68 -12.07
C GLY A 242 2.21 6.69 -11.87
N GLN A 243 3.34 7.16 -11.32
CA GLN A 243 4.51 6.30 -11.04
C GLN A 243 4.20 5.24 -9.99
N LEU A 244 3.50 5.64 -8.92
CA LEU A 244 3.04 4.74 -7.87
C LEU A 244 2.04 3.71 -8.41
N ALA A 245 1.14 4.10 -9.31
CA ALA A 245 0.23 3.18 -9.98
C ALA A 245 1.01 2.16 -10.83
N CYS A 246 1.92 2.60 -11.70
CA CYS A 246 2.71 1.70 -12.55
C CYS A 246 3.55 0.71 -11.73
N PHE A 247 4.23 1.20 -10.68
CA PHE A 247 4.97 0.33 -9.76
C PHE A 247 4.02 -0.67 -9.08
N GLY A 248 2.93 -0.16 -8.50
CA GLY A 248 2.00 -0.95 -7.70
C GLY A 248 1.23 -1.99 -8.49
N VAL A 249 0.92 -1.71 -9.76
CA VAL A 249 0.28 -2.66 -10.68
C VAL A 249 1.24 -3.79 -11.00
N SER A 250 2.47 -3.48 -11.41
CA SER A 250 3.48 -4.51 -11.70
C SER A 250 3.81 -5.35 -10.46
N ALA A 251 4.05 -4.71 -9.32
CA ALA A 251 4.26 -5.39 -8.04
C ALA A 251 3.07 -6.29 -7.68
N GLY A 252 1.84 -5.78 -7.85
CA GLY A 252 0.61 -6.48 -7.56
C GLY A 252 0.36 -7.68 -8.46
N LEU A 253 0.74 -7.63 -9.75
CA LEU A 253 0.61 -8.78 -10.65
C LEU A 253 1.51 -9.94 -10.23
N PHE A 254 2.73 -9.66 -9.79
CA PHE A 254 3.63 -10.70 -9.27
C PHE A 254 3.18 -11.28 -7.93
N GLU A 255 2.53 -10.48 -7.09
CA GLU A 255 1.93 -10.95 -5.82
C GLU A 255 0.64 -11.78 -6.03
N LEU A 256 0.03 -11.74 -7.21
CA LEU A 256 -1.19 -12.53 -7.47
C LEU A 256 -0.88 -13.98 -7.82
N ILE A 257 0.35 -14.27 -8.27
CA ILE A 257 0.77 -15.63 -8.58
C ILE A 257 0.89 -16.39 -7.25
N PRO A 258 0.04 -17.41 -7.00
CA PRO A 258 0.06 -18.14 -5.74
C PRO A 258 1.44 -18.70 -5.44
N LEU A 259 1.85 -18.67 -4.17
CA LEU A 259 3.16 -19.09 -3.66
C LEU A 259 4.34 -18.23 -4.15
N ALA A 260 4.32 -17.71 -5.38
CA ALA A 260 5.36 -16.78 -5.86
C ALA A 260 5.40 -15.48 -5.05
N SER A 261 4.28 -15.08 -4.44
CA SER A 261 4.17 -14.01 -3.42
C SER A 261 5.32 -13.97 -2.42
N MET A 262 5.80 -15.14 -1.99
CA MET A 262 6.90 -15.23 -1.03
C MET A 262 8.20 -14.60 -1.57
N VAL A 263 8.48 -14.78 -2.87
CA VAL A 263 9.65 -14.18 -3.51
C VAL A 263 9.34 -12.75 -3.97
N THR A 264 8.13 -12.54 -4.47
CA THR A 264 7.78 -11.29 -5.15
C THR A 264 7.58 -10.14 -4.18
N ILE A 265 7.13 -10.37 -2.94
CA ILE A 265 7.07 -9.32 -1.91
C ILE A 265 8.48 -8.79 -1.59
N MET A 266 9.46 -9.67 -1.36
CA MET A 266 10.84 -9.25 -1.11
C MET A 266 11.45 -8.58 -2.35
N SER A 267 11.17 -9.12 -3.53
CA SER A 267 11.59 -8.55 -4.81
C SER A 267 11.03 -7.14 -5.03
N ASN A 268 9.77 -6.89 -4.66
CA ASN A 268 9.13 -5.59 -4.71
C ASN A 268 9.81 -4.61 -3.74
N THR A 269 10.22 -5.06 -2.54
CA THR A 269 11.04 -4.26 -1.61
C THR A 269 12.40 -3.87 -2.21
N VAL A 270 13.12 -4.82 -2.80
CA VAL A 270 14.39 -4.56 -3.50
C VAL A 270 14.17 -3.58 -4.66
N GLY A 271 13.10 -3.77 -5.45
CA GLY A 271 12.70 -2.88 -6.52
C GLY A 271 12.41 -1.47 -6.04
N ALA A 272 11.68 -1.32 -4.93
CA ALA A 272 11.40 -0.03 -4.30
C ALA A 272 12.67 0.65 -3.76
N ALA A 273 13.62 -0.11 -3.23
CA ALA A 273 14.91 0.42 -2.79
C ALA A 273 15.76 0.92 -3.96
N ILE A 274 15.77 0.20 -5.09
CA ILE A 274 16.42 0.65 -6.34
C ILE A 274 15.76 1.93 -6.85
N TRP A 275 14.42 1.95 -6.90
CA TRP A 275 13.68 3.15 -7.28
C TRP A 275 14.01 4.34 -6.38
N SER A 276 14.05 4.11 -5.07
CA SER A 276 14.41 5.13 -4.08
C SER A 276 15.82 5.67 -4.29
N ALA A 277 16.78 4.79 -4.62
CA ALA A 277 18.14 5.23 -4.95
C ALA A 277 18.16 6.15 -6.19
N ASP A 278 17.35 5.85 -7.20
CA ASP A 278 17.22 6.67 -8.41
C ASP A 278 16.50 7.99 -8.14
N LEU A 279 15.50 8.01 -7.24
CA LEU A 279 14.87 9.26 -6.76
C LEU A 279 15.91 10.16 -6.09
N VAL A 280 16.74 9.62 -5.19
CA VAL A 280 17.79 10.40 -4.50
C VAL A 280 18.82 10.92 -5.50
N LYS A 281 19.26 10.10 -6.47
CA LYS A 281 20.18 10.53 -7.54
C LYS A 281 19.59 11.66 -8.39
N LYS A 282 18.28 11.58 -8.69
CA LYS A 282 17.59 12.62 -9.46
C LYS A 282 17.52 13.93 -8.69
N GLU A 283 17.26 13.89 -7.38
CA GLU A 283 17.27 15.07 -6.53
C GLU A 283 18.67 15.70 -6.44
N GLN A 284 19.72 14.89 -6.31
CA GLN A 284 21.11 15.36 -6.27
C GLN A 284 21.59 16.03 -7.56
N LYS A 285 21.01 15.73 -8.71
CA LYS A 285 21.36 16.34 -10.01
C LYS A 285 20.67 17.68 -10.27
N VAL A 286 19.62 17.99 -9.51
CA VAL A 286 18.85 19.23 -9.64
C VAL A 286 19.38 20.32 -8.70
N LEU A 287 20.18 19.92 -7.71
CA LEU A 287 20.95 20.79 -6.82
C LEU A 287 22.32 21.08 -7.42
#